data_AF-A0A2G5U2C5-F1
#
_entry.id   AF-A0A2G5U2C5-F1
#
_cell.length_a   1.000
_cell.length_b   1.000
_cell.length_c   1.000
_cell.angle_alpha   90.00
_cell.angle_beta   90.00
_cell.angle_gamma   90.00
#
_symmetry.space_group_name_H-M   'P 1'
#
loop_
_entity.id
_entity.type
_entity.pdbx_description
1 polymer ?
#
loop_
_entity_poly.entity_id
_entity_poly.type
_entity_poly.pdbx_seq_one_letter_code
_entity_poly.pdbx_strand_id
1 'polypeptide(L)'
;MLNSLPLIFLVFSYCPIGSEAYKILVYTNLFGHSHVKIMGTVADALTDAGHNVTVLMPIIERQFLNDTCLKRTKNVIFVEQDEQLKLQMQQRSKRFVGVWTSTNSNPYNLVKVHFL
;
A
#
# COMPACT_ATOMS: atom_id res chain seq x y z
N MET A 1 -6.45 -54.29 20.85
CA MET A 1 -6.21 -53.39 19.71
C MET A 1 -5.97 -52.00 20.27
N LEU A 2 -4.74 -51.49 20.23
CA LEU A 2 -4.45 -50.14 20.72
C LEU A 2 -5.16 -49.12 19.81
N ASN A 3 -5.92 -48.21 20.44
CA ASN A 3 -6.64 -47.16 19.74
C ASN A 3 -5.61 -46.20 19.13
N SER A 4 -5.45 -46.22 17.81
CA SER A 4 -4.47 -45.41 17.06
C SER A 4 -4.93 -43.96 16.82
N LEU A 5 -6.21 -43.68 17.08
CA LEU A 5 -6.84 -42.35 16.97
C LEU A 5 -6.08 -41.21 17.69
N PRO A 6 -5.68 -41.32 18.97
CA PRO A 6 -4.93 -40.26 19.65
C PRO A 6 -3.55 -40.00 19.01
N LEU A 7 -2.94 -41.04 18.43
CA LEU A 7 -1.63 -40.93 17.78
C LEU A 7 -1.73 -40.16 16.44
N ILE A 8 -2.82 -40.36 15.70
CA ILE A 8 -3.12 -39.63 14.46
C ILE A 8 -3.34 -38.14 14.74
N PHE A 9 -4.09 -37.79 15.80
CA PHE A 9 -4.28 -36.40 16.22
C PHE A 9 -2.97 -35.72 16.63
N LEU A 10 -2.08 -36.46 17.30
CA LEU A 10 -0.76 -35.97 17.69
C LEU A 10 0.11 -35.71 16.45
N VAL A 11 0.13 -36.63 15.48
CA VAL A 11 0.86 -36.44 14.21
C VAL A 11 0.32 -35.24 13.41
N PHE A 12 -1.00 -35.02 13.36
CA PHE A 12 -1.58 -33.83 12.71
C PHE A 12 -1.25 -32.52 13.42
N SER A 13 -1.11 -32.53 14.76
CA SER A 13 -0.73 -31.35 15.55
C SER A 13 0.74 -30.98 15.39
N TYR A 14 1.62 -31.95 15.09
CA TYR A 14 3.06 -31.75 14.96
C TYR A 14 3.57 -31.82 13.51
N CYS A 15 2.69 -31.98 12.53
CA CYS A 15 3.05 -31.84 11.12
C CYS A 15 2.93 -30.35 10.75
N PRO A 16 4.03 -29.58 10.69
CA PRO A 16 3.97 -28.27 10.10
C PRO A 16 3.67 -28.50 8.61
N ILE A 17 2.40 -28.34 8.24
CA ILE A 17 2.02 -28.17 6.84
C ILE A 17 2.73 -26.88 6.44
N GLY A 18 3.89 -27.01 5.78
CA GLY A 18 4.84 -25.92 5.56
C GLY A 18 4.20 -24.76 4.80
N SER A 19 3.62 -23.81 5.52
CA SER A 19 3.43 -22.46 5.02
C SER A 19 4.79 -21.79 5.11
N GLU A 20 5.60 -21.96 4.07
CA GLU A 20 6.87 -21.23 3.97
C GLU A 20 6.54 -19.73 3.98
N ALA A 21 6.97 -19.05 5.04
CA ALA A 21 6.82 -17.61 5.17
C ALA A 21 7.73 -16.92 4.14
N TYR A 22 7.17 -16.62 2.96
CA TYR A 22 7.89 -15.89 1.93
C TYR A 22 8.32 -14.50 2.40
N LYS A 23 9.47 -14.05 1.90
CA LYS A 23 9.92 -12.66 2.02
C LYS A 23 9.36 -11.87 0.85
N ILE A 24 8.36 -11.03 1.10
CA ILE A 24 7.62 -10.31 0.06
C ILE A 24 7.93 -8.82 0.17
N LEU A 25 8.33 -8.22 -0.95
CA LEU A 25 8.49 -6.77 -1.07
C LEU A 25 7.27 -6.19 -1.79
N VAL A 26 6.47 -5.38 -1.08
CA VAL A 26 5.34 -4.65 -1.65
C VAL A 26 5.80 -3.24 -2.00
N TYR A 27 5.67 -2.84 -3.25
CA TYR A 27 5.96 -1.48 -3.69
C TYR A 27 4.68 -0.64 -3.74
N THR A 28 4.66 0.52 -3.07
CA THR A 28 3.55 1.47 -3.18
C THR A 28 4.03 2.89 -2.94
N ASN A 29 3.86 3.78 -3.90
CA ASN A 29 4.12 5.19 -3.67
C ASN A 29 3.07 5.82 -2.75
N LEU A 30 3.48 6.79 -1.91
CA LEU A 30 2.56 7.61 -1.13
C LEU A 30 1.96 8.69 -2.05
N PHE A 31 1.00 8.26 -2.85
CA PHE A 31 0.36 9.07 -3.87
C PHE A 31 -1.13 8.73 -4.00
N GLY A 32 -1.99 9.63 -3.52
CA GLY A 32 -3.43 9.42 -3.48
C GLY A 32 -3.87 8.41 -2.43
N HIS A 33 -4.85 8.78 -1.62
CA HIS A 33 -5.32 7.94 -0.50
C HIS A 33 -5.82 6.55 -0.94
N SER A 34 -6.50 6.45 -2.09
CA SER A 34 -7.03 5.16 -2.59
C SER A 34 -5.93 4.15 -2.94
N HIS A 35 -4.87 4.58 -3.62
CA HIS A 35 -3.74 3.71 -4.00
C HIS A 35 -3.02 3.19 -2.77
N VAL A 36 -2.70 4.09 -1.84
CA VAL A 36 -2.03 3.76 -0.57
C VAL A 36 -2.89 2.79 0.24
N LYS A 37 -4.21 3.01 0.30
CA LYS A 37 -5.14 2.13 1.03
C LYS A 37 -5.22 0.73 0.45
N ILE A 38 -5.33 0.58 -0.87
CA ILE A 38 -5.43 -0.75 -1.51
C ILE A 38 -4.14 -1.53 -1.27
N MET A 39 -2.98 -0.91 -1.54
CA MET A 39 -1.69 -1.58 -1.38
C MET A 39 -1.38 -1.87 0.10
N GLY A 40 -1.77 -0.98 1.00
CA GLY A 40 -1.66 -1.23 2.44
C GLY A 40 -2.49 -2.42 2.90
N THR A 41 -3.71 -2.56 2.37
CA THR A 41 -4.58 -3.71 2.65
C THR A 41 -3.98 -5.02 2.12
N VAL A 42 -3.37 -4.99 0.93
CA VAL A 42 -2.66 -6.16 0.36
C VAL A 42 -1.47 -6.55 1.25
N ALA A 43 -0.65 -5.58 1.65
CA ALA A 43 0.50 -5.85 2.52
C ALA A 43 0.07 -6.44 3.88
N ASP A 44 -0.99 -5.91 4.47
CA ASP A 44 -1.54 -6.41 5.72
C ASP A 44 -2.11 -7.83 5.57
N ALA A 45 -2.85 -8.10 4.50
CA ALA A 45 -3.37 -9.45 4.24
C ALA A 45 -2.26 -10.49 4.08
N LEU A 46 -1.16 -10.13 3.41
CA LEU A 46 0.02 -11.00 3.27
C LEU A 46 0.74 -11.20 4.61
N THR A 47 0.79 -10.16 5.45
CA THR A 47 1.35 -10.25 6.81
C THR A 47 0.49 -11.13 7.70
N ASP A 48 -0.84 -10.97 7.65
CA ASP A 48 -1.81 -11.78 8.40
C ASP A 48 -1.79 -13.26 7.96
N ALA A 49 -1.43 -13.54 6.71
CA ALA A 49 -1.20 -14.89 6.21
C ALA A 49 0.12 -15.53 6.71
N GLY A 50 0.95 -14.79 7.45
CA GLY A 50 2.20 -15.26 8.04
C GLY A 50 3.46 -15.01 7.21
N HIS A 51 3.39 -14.20 6.14
CA HIS A 51 4.57 -13.85 5.34
C HIS A 51 5.39 -12.73 5.98
N ASN A 52 6.69 -12.69 5.67
CA ASN A 52 7.57 -11.58 6.03
C ASN A 52 7.47 -10.49 4.96
N VAL A 53 6.57 -9.53 5.19
CA VAL A 53 6.31 -8.45 4.24
C VAL A 53 7.13 -7.21 4.59
N THR A 54 7.76 -6.60 3.59
CA THR A 54 8.37 -5.27 3.65
C THR A 54 7.71 -4.37 2.62
N VAL A 55 7.37 -3.13 2.99
CA VAL A 55 6.73 -2.18 2.10
C VAL A 55 7.71 -1.07 1.73
N LEU A 56 8.00 -0.90 0.44
CA LEU A 56 8.77 0.21 -0.08
C LEU A 56 7.83 1.34 -0.49
N MET A 57 7.96 2.48 0.17
CA MET A 57 7.08 3.64 0.04
C MET A 57 7.81 4.91 -0.39
N PRO A 58 8.00 5.14 -1.70
CA PRO A 58 8.43 6.43 -2.19
C PRO A 58 7.41 7.53 -1.87
N ILE A 59 7.88 8.59 -1.24
CA ILE A 59 7.05 9.72 -0.85
C ILE A 59 6.79 10.56 -2.10
N ILE A 60 5.55 10.68 -2.58
CA ILE A 60 5.19 11.61 -3.68
C ILE A 60 4.35 12.77 -3.14
N GLU A 61 3.44 12.49 -2.22
CA GLU A 61 2.70 13.53 -1.51
C GLU A 61 2.92 13.36 -0.01
N ARG A 62 3.66 14.31 0.58
CA ARG A 62 4.02 14.29 2.01
C ARG A 62 2.80 14.29 2.95
N GLN A 63 1.62 14.70 2.47
CA GLN A 63 0.39 14.64 3.26
C GLN A 63 0.00 13.22 3.70
N PHE A 64 0.41 12.19 2.95
CA PHE A 64 0.11 10.80 3.27
C PHE A 64 1.20 10.12 4.11
N LEU A 65 2.23 10.85 4.55
CA LEU A 65 3.31 10.25 5.36
C LEU A 65 2.78 9.67 6.68
N ASN A 66 1.77 10.31 7.26
CA ASN A 66 1.12 9.86 8.49
C ASN A 66 -0.05 8.90 8.22
N ASP A 67 -0.42 8.68 6.96
CA ASP A 67 -1.56 7.86 6.55
C ASP A 67 -1.11 6.82 5.51
N THR A 68 -0.21 5.95 5.92
CA THR A 68 0.28 4.82 5.10
C THR A 68 -0.77 3.73 4.93
N CYS A 69 -1.91 3.81 5.65
CA CYS A 69 -2.99 2.83 5.67
C CYS A 69 -2.58 1.40 6.11
N LEU A 70 -1.35 1.21 6.60
CA LEU A 70 -0.85 -0.07 7.12
C LEU A 70 -1.27 -0.25 8.58
N LYS A 71 -1.82 -1.41 8.93
CA LYS A 71 -2.27 -1.76 10.28
C LYS A 71 -1.44 -2.88 10.90
N ARG A 72 -0.97 -3.82 10.09
CA ARG A 72 -0.30 -5.06 10.54
C ARG A 72 1.15 -5.10 10.11
N THR A 73 1.44 -4.69 8.88
CA THR A 73 2.78 -4.66 8.33
C THR A 73 3.60 -3.53 8.96
N LYS A 74 4.70 -3.86 9.64
CA LYS A 74 5.54 -2.87 10.34
C LYS A 74 6.84 -2.53 9.60
N ASN A 75 7.30 -3.42 8.73
CA ASN A 75 8.54 -3.21 7.98
C ASN A 75 8.25 -2.29 6.80
N VAL A 76 8.57 -1.00 6.96
CA VAL A 76 8.34 0.02 5.93
C VAL A 76 9.64 0.76 5.66
N ILE A 77 9.95 0.93 4.39
CA ILE A 77 11.10 1.68 3.89
C ILE A 77 10.55 2.89 3.15
N PHE A 78 10.80 4.09 3.69
CA PHE A 78 10.45 5.32 2.99
C PHE A 78 11.58 5.75 2.07
N VAL A 79 11.22 6.17 0.84
CA VAL A 79 12.16 6.81 -0.08
C VAL A 79 11.78 8.27 -0.20
N GLU A 80 12.73 9.14 0.14
CA GLU A 80 12.54 10.58 0.12
C GLU A 80 12.43 11.14 -1.31
N GLN A 81 11.83 12.32 -1.39
CA GLN A 81 11.69 13.07 -2.64
C GLN A 81 12.98 13.75 -3.02
N ASP A 82 13.29 13.74 -4.32
CA ASP A 82 14.27 14.66 -4.88
C ASP A 82 13.69 16.08 -5.01
N GLU A 83 14.57 17.05 -5.22
CA GLU A 83 14.16 18.47 -5.32
C GLU A 83 13.26 18.73 -6.53
N GLN A 84 13.45 18.00 -7.64
CA GLN A 84 12.62 18.17 -8.84
C GLN A 84 11.17 17.70 -8.58
N LEU A 85 10.99 16.54 -7.94
CA LEU A 85 9.65 16.03 -7.61
C LEU A 85 8.94 16.94 -6.61
N LYS A 86 9.65 17.49 -5.61
CA LYS A 86 9.07 18.46 -4.66
C LYS A 86 8.47 19.65 -5.39
N LEU A 87 9.21 20.24 -6.34
CA LEU A 87 8.75 21.39 -7.13
C LEU A 87 7.54 21.02 -8.00
N GLN A 88 7.58 19.87 -8.67
CA GLN A 88 6.47 19.39 -9.49
C GLN A 88 5.19 19.16 -8.68
N MET A 89 5.30 18.58 -7.48
CA MET A 89 4.13 18.32 -6.62
C MET A 89 3.55 19.61 -6.05
N GLN A 90 4.37 20.61 -5.74
CA GLN A 90 3.89 21.94 -5.34
C GLN A 90 3.13 22.64 -6.47
N GLN A 91 3.66 22.58 -7.71
CA GLN A 91 2.97 23.13 -8.88
C GLN A 91 1.65 22.42 -9.14
N ARG A 92 1.66 21.08 -9.06
CA ARG A 92 0.46 20.26 -9.23
C ARG A 92 -0.60 20.59 -8.19
N SER A 93 -0.24 20.67 -6.91
CA SER A 93 -1.19 21.00 -5.84
C SER A 93 -1.96 22.28 -6.16
N LYS A 94 -1.25 23.35 -6.57
CA LYS A 94 -1.87 24.62 -6.99
C LYS A 94 -2.84 24.44 -8.18
N ARG A 95 -2.49 23.61 -9.15
CA ARG A 95 -3.33 23.31 -10.33
C ARG A 95 -4.59 22.52 -9.96
N PHE A 96 -4.52 21.66 -8.95
CA PHE A 96 -5.62 20.76 -8.57
C PHE A 96 -6.63 21.37 -7.58
N VAL A 97 -6.34 22.49 -6.89
CA VAL A 97 -7.27 23.18 -5.97
C VAL A 97 -8.61 23.53 -6.64
N GLY A 98 -8.58 23.84 -7.94
CA GLY A 98 -9.76 24.27 -8.69
C GLY A 98 -10.57 23.14 -9.35
N VAL A 99 -10.08 21.90 -9.38
CA VAL A 99 -10.69 20.83 -10.20
C VAL A 99 -12.05 20.38 -9.66
N TRP A 100 -12.21 20.41 -8.33
CA TRP A 100 -13.44 19.98 -7.67
C TRP A 100 -14.44 21.11 -7.45
N THR A 101 -13.97 22.36 -7.58
CA THR A 101 -14.80 23.57 -7.45
C THR A 101 -15.13 24.19 -8.81
N SER A 102 -14.48 23.75 -9.89
CA SER A 102 -14.84 24.14 -11.25
C SER A 102 -16.19 23.55 -11.63
N THR A 103 -17.11 24.40 -12.08
CA THR A 103 -18.34 23.96 -12.72
C THR A 103 -17.99 23.25 -14.03
N ASN A 104 -18.03 21.92 -13.99
CA ASN A 104 -17.74 21.04 -15.13
C ASN A 104 -18.91 20.94 -16.11
N SER A 105 -19.73 21.99 -16.24
CA SER A 105 -20.84 22.05 -17.19
C SER A 105 -20.37 22.01 -18.65
N ASN A 106 -19.08 22.24 -18.91
CA ASN A 106 -18.47 22.09 -20.21
C ASN A 106 -17.23 21.16 -20.16
N PRO A 107 -17.24 19.99 -20.83
CA PRO A 107 -16.12 19.05 -20.83
C PRO A 107 -14.83 19.61 -21.46
N TYR A 108 -14.91 20.66 -22.30
CA TYR A 108 -13.74 21.32 -22.86
C TYR A 108 -12.89 22.08 -21.81
N ASN A 109 -13.49 22.50 -20.69
CA ASN A 109 -12.75 23.16 -19.62
C ASN A 109 -11.79 22.20 -18.89
N LEU A 110 -12.07 20.88 -18.90
CA LEU A 110 -11.20 19.86 -18.33
C LEU A 110 -9.91 19.68 -19.14
N VAL A 111 -9.97 19.88 -20.46
CA VAL A 111 -8.81 19.75 -21.36
C VAL A 111 -7.80 20.88 -21.11
N LYS A 112 -8.26 22.11 -20.81
CA LYS A 112 -7.36 23.24 -20.48
C LYS A 112 -6.57 23.05 -19.18
N VAL A 113 -7.09 22.27 -18.23
CA VAL A 113 -6.42 21.99 -16.95
C VAL A 113 -5.36 20.89 -17.09
N HIS A 114 -5.39 20.10 -18.17
CA HIS A 114 -4.55 18.91 -18.33
C HIS A 114 -3.32 19.09 -19.25
N PHE A 115 -3.31 20.11 -20.13
CA PHE A 115 -2.31 20.22 -21.23
C PHE A 115 -1.46 21.51 -21.26
N LEU A 116 -1.53 22.37 -20.24
CA LEU A 116 -0.66 23.56 -20.07
C LEU A 116 -0.21 23.67 -18.60
#